data_AF-A0A7Z9ZYC0-F1
#
_entry.id   AF-A0A7Z9ZYC0-F1
#
_cell.length_a   1.000
_cell.length_b   1.000
_cell.length_c   1.000
_cell.angle_alpha   90.00
_cell.angle_beta   90.00
_cell.angle_gamma   90.00
#
_symmetry.space_group_name_H-M   'P 1'
#
loop_
_entity.id
_entity.type
_entity.pdbx_description
1 polymer ?
#
loop_
_entity_poly.entity_id
_entity_poly.type
_entity_poly.pdbx_seq_one_letter_code
_entity_poly.pdbx_strand_id
1 'polypeptide(L)'
;MAGRVAPDLLVTASHAGDIPKEELRRYLFDVKVDFICPHRPRHPRSPNQTAEMTRRYLRWMRELGRVVPVHYQEPFRRDFLPERWQPGAEDFLTDLLGAIDGGAAGWCFHNGGLKGRGKEKARRCFDMRPKFGRLFDQLDEEEKRALTMIHARLRGALTIHPFHPHYFCDAKGDPVVLVGDYTWGTFSDIDYDYLRMFDTLKAHGLNLARVWLFWGLEQFPPPISRRNIVPYLRTGPGRANDGRPKYDLTRFNPSFFQRLRDMCKAARERGIFLQLVLFDAWAIKHPHLWRLHAFHRDNNINGADGDPARTGKGTDRRRGFCSMGNPRVLELQKLYIRKVVEATNEFENVYFEVANENYYSPEWEKHLCQFIHEIERNMPKKHLVMPLDLPNHDFGTWKTWNLERLHAKLLHWWGRLPQPLIFDTDGIGCPDDETVRRACWTAILSGGHVDYLDDSLQPGPEHQGDFTGSRRRTLRQQLGHLAGFAKEVPLWRMRPRPELVEVGRAFVMASGGELAAYLPDGGDVFLNLAGFKGSSVIRWFDPRSGKWIKEGRVEGGGTRRLRPPGRGDWALYLAFLPVTPMRGAAGA
;
A
#
# COMPACT_ATOMS: atom_id res chain seq x y z
N MET A 1 3.82 -29.36 -41.94
CA MET A 1 2.91 -30.49 -41.69
C MET A 1 1.84 -30.16 -40.64
N ALA A 2 2.19 -29.57 -39.49
CA ALA A 2 1.22 -29.27 -38.42
C ALA A 2 -0.02 -28.44 -38.88
N GLY A 3 0.17 -27.31 -39.56
CA GLY A 3 -0.95 -26.46 -40.02
C GLY A 3 -1.85 -27.08 -41.11
N ARG A 4 -1.48 -28.24 -41.69
CA ARG A 4 -2.37 -29.01 -42.57
C ARG A 4 -3.28 -29.98 -41.80
N VAL A 5 -2.85 -30.42 -40.61
CA VAL A 5 -3.58 -31.38 -39.77
C VAL A 5 -4.52 -30.65 -38.80
N ALA A 6 -4.13 -29.46 -38.33
CA ALA A 6 -4.93 -28.62 -37.45
C ALA A 6 -4.71 -27.14 -37.80
N PRO A 7 -5.45 -26.59 -38.78
CA PRO A 7 -5.22 -25.22 -39.28
C PRO A 7 -5.53 -24.13 -38.24
N ASP A 8 -6.34 -24.44 -37.22
CA ASP A 8 -6.74 -23.49 -36.18
C ASP A 8 -5.72 -23.38 -35.03
N LEU A 9 -4.65 -24.20 -35.04
CA LEU A 9 -3.61 -24.18 -34.00
C LEU A 9 -2.39 -23.38 -34.45
N LEU A 10 -1.92 -22.49 -33.56
CA LEU A 10 -0.68 -21.75 -33.78
C LEU A 10 0.54 -22.67 -33.66
N VAL A 11 1.50 -22.47 -34.55
CA VAL A 11 2.77 -23.19 -34.63
C VAL A 11 3.90 -22.26 -34.21
N THR A 12 4.82 -22.75 -33.38
CA THR A 12 6.00 -21.99 -32.95
C THR A 12 7.26 -22.84 -33.02
N ALA A 13 8.41 -22.17 -32.98
CA ALA A 13 9.72 -22.78 -32.79
C ALA A 13 10.33 -22.26 -31.48
N SER A 14 10.55 -23.18 -30.54
CA SER A 14 11.36 -22.94 -29.34
C SER A 14 12.84 -23.11 -29.70
N HIS A 15 13.62 -22.06 -29.47
CA HIS A 15 15.04 -22.04 -29.81
C HIS A 15 15.88 -21.75 -28.57
N ALA A 16 16.86 -22.60 -28.29
CA ALA A 16 17.80 -22.41 -27.19
C ALA A 16 18.87 -21.40 -27.59
N GLY A 17 18.98 -20.29 -26.86
CA GLY A 17 19.85 -19.16 -27.20
C GLY A 17 19.17 -18.15 -28.12
N ASP A 18 19.96 -17.20 -28.60
CA ASP A 18 19.50 -16.24 -29.59
C ASP A 18 19.46 -16.86 -30.98
N ILE A 19 18.35 -16.66 -31.69
CA ILE A 19 18.12 -17.22 -33.02
C ILE A 19 19.02 -16.49 -34.03
N PRO A 20 19.94 -17.19 -34.71
CA PRO A 20 20.70 -16.59 -35.82
C PRO A 20 19.77 -16.19 -36.97
N LYS A 21 20.17 -15.21 -37.79
CA LYS A 21 19.32 -14.69 -38.87
C LYS A 21 18.96 -15.77 -39.90
N GLU A 22 19.90 -16.67 -40.17
CA GLU A 22 19.76 -17.80 -41.09
C GLU A 22 18.71 -18.80 -40.58
N GLU A 23 18.75 -19.13 -39.29
CA GLU A 23 17.78 -20.05 -38.68
C GLU A 23 16.40 -19.40 -38.56
N LEU A 24 16.35 -18.09 -38.25
CA LEU A 24 15.11 -17.32 -38.27
C LEU A 24 14.43 -17.39 -39.64
N ARG A 25 15.19 -17.26 -40.74
CA ARG A 25 14.66 -17.41 -42.10
C ARG A 25 14.03 -18.80 -42.29
N ARG A 26 14.68 -19.88 -41.84
CA ARG A 26 14.14 -21.25 -41.93
C ARG A 26 12.84 -21.41 -41.15
N TYR A 27 12.76 -20.85 -39.94
CA TYR A 27 11.50 -20.85 -39.17
C TYR A 27 10.37 -20.10 -39.88
N LEU A 28 10.68 -18.96 -40.51
CA LEU A 28 9.70 -18.14 -41.20
C LEU A 28 9.21 -18.75 -42.51
N PHE A 29 10.05 -19.42 -43.31
CA PHE A 29 9.66 -19.84 -44.67
C PHE A 29 9.54 -21.35 -44.86
N ASP A 30 10.37 -22.14 -44.18
CA ASP A 30 10.36 -23.59 -44.31
C ASP A 30 9.35 -24.20 -43.33
N VAL A 31 9.46 -23.81 -42.05
CA VAL A 31 8.55 -24.28 -40.99
C VAL A 31 7.23 -23.51 -41.01
N LYS A 32 7.29 -22.21 -41.36
CA LYS A 32 6.17 -21.28 -41.41
C LYS A 32 5.50 -21.03 -40.06
N VAL A 33 6.29 -20.84 -39.00
CA VAL A 33 5.79 -20.55 -37.66
C VAL A 33 4.92 -19.29 -37.60
N ASP A 34 3.93 -19.29 -36.71
CA ASP A 34 3.04 -18.16 -36.45
C ASP A 34 3.66 -17.16 -35.48
N PHE A 35 4.63 -17.57 -34.67
CA PHE A 35 5.44 -16.75 -33.76
C PHE A 35 6.78 -17.45 -33.44
N ILE A 36 7.75 -16.72 -32.88
CA ILE A 36 9.04 -17.29 -32.43
C ILE A 36 9.17 -17.25 -30.90
N CYS A 37 9.86 -18.27 -30.35
CA CYS A 37 10.15 -18.37 -28.92
C CYS A 37 11.66 -18.47 -28.64
N PRO A 38 12.42 -17.36 -28.69
CA PRO A 38 13.84 -17.36 -28.33
C PRO A 38 14.02 -17.52 -26.82
N HIS A 39 14.87 -18.47 -26.39
CA HIS A 39 15.27 -18.64 -25.00
C HIS A 39 16.62 -17.94 -24.82
N ARG A 40 16.59 -16.68 -24.38
CA ARG A 40 17.80 -15.84 -24.23
C ARG A 40 18.91 -16.59 -23.47
N PRO A 41 20.20 -16.40 -23.83
CA PRO A 41 21.32 -16.94 -23.05
C PRO A 41 21.18 -16.59 -21.56
N ARG A 42 21.57 -17.44 -20.61
CA ARG A 42 21.36 -17.16 -19.18
C ARG A 42 22.66 -16.80 -18.49
N HIS A 43 23.02 -15.53 -18.59
CA HIS A 43 24.16 -14.93 -17.90
C HIS A 43 23.81 -13.51 -17.42
N PRO A 44 24.58 -12.91 -16.50
CA PRO A 44 24.25 -11.61 -15.88
C PRO A 44 23.98 -10.44 -16.85
N ARG A 45 24.53 -10.48 -18.07
CA ARG A 45 24.30 -9.42 -19.08
C ARG A 45 23.00 -9.57 -19.87
N SER A 46 22.35 -10.73 -19.83
CA SER A 46 21.26 -11.07 -20.74
C SER A 46 19.99 -10.23 -20.56
N PRO A 47 19.53 -9.96 -19.31
CA PRO A 47 18.32 -9.15 -19.10
C PRO A 47 18.40 -7.77 -19.77
N ASN A 48 19.55 -7.11 -19.65
CA ASN A 48 19.78 -5.77 -20.21
C ASN A 48 19.81 -5.73 -21.74
N GLN A 49 19.89 -6.89 -22.41
CA GLN A 49 20.02 -6.98 -23.86
C GLN A 49 18.70 -7.32 -24.55
N THR A 50 17.66 -7.69 -23.80
CA THR A 50 16.41 -8.22 -24.36
C THR A 50 15.67 -7.21 -25.25
N ALA A 51 15.70 -5.91 -24.92
CA ALA A 51 15.10 -4.86 -25.76
C ALA A 51 15.77 -4.76 -27.13
N GLU A 52 17.09 -4.61 -27.16
CA GLU A 52 17.87 -4.53 -28.40
C GLU A 52 17.65 -5.79 -29.25
N MET A 53 17.59 -6.93 -28.60
CA MET A 53 17.46 -8.22 -29.25
C MET A 53 16.09 -8.45 -29.86
N THR A 54 15.04 -8.07 -29.15
CA THR A 54 13.68 -8.08 -29.71
C THR A 54 13.60 -7.18 -30.94
N ARG A 55 14.14 -5.95 -30.87
CA ARG A 55 14.21 -5.03 -32.01
C ARG A 55 15.00 -5.62 -33.17
N ARG A 56 16.08 -6.36 -32.89
CA ARG A 56 16.88 -7.04 -33.91
C ARG A 56 16.07 -8.12 -34.63
N TYR A 57 15.34 -8.97 -33.92
CA TYR A 57 14.45 -9.96 -34.55
C TYR A 57 13.40 -9.31 -35.43
N LEU A 58 12.69 -8.29 -34.92
CA LEU A 58 11.66 -7.58 -35.68
C LEU A 58 12.23 -6.90 -36.93
N ARG A 59 13.45 -6.34 -36.84
CA ARG A 59 14.14 -5.74 -38.00
C ARG A 59 14.49 -6.79 -39.05
N TRP A 60 15.09 -7.91 -38.65
CA TRP A 60 15.43 -9.00 -39.57
C TRP A 60 14.18 -9.60 -40.24
N MET A 61 13.09 -9.77 -39.50
CA MET A 61 11.82 -10.23 -40.05
C MET A 61 11.24 -9.29 -41.11
N ARG A 62 11.33 -7.97 -40.90
CA ARG A 62 10.93 -6.96 -41.90
C ARG A 62 11.79 -7.05 -43.15
N GLU A 63 13.11 -7.15 -42.99
CA GLU A 63 14.05 -7.32 -44.11
C GLU A 63 13.78 -8.62 -44.90
N LEU A 64 13.37 -9.68 -44.21
CA LEU A 64 13.04 -10.97 -44.82
C LEU A 64 11.64 -11.00 -45.44
N GLY A 65 10.76 -10.02 -45.15
CA GLY A 65 9.41 -9.92 -45.71
C GLY A 65 8.32 -10.70 -44.98
N ARG A 66 8.58 -11.23 -43.78
CA ARG A 66 7.56 -11.89 -42.93
C ARG A 66 7.80 -11.56 -41.46
N VAL A 67 6.88 -10.81 -40.86
CA VAL A 67 6.90 -10.46 -39.44
C VAL A 67 5.92 -11.34 -38.68
N VAL A 68 6.42 -11.97 -37.62
CA VAL A 68 5.62 -12.75 -36.67
C VAL A 68 5.92 -12.26 -35.26
N PRO A 69 5.01 -12.47 -34.30
CA PRO A 69 5.24 -12.10 -32.91
C PRO A 69 6.50 -12.74 -32.31
N VAL A 70 7.17 -12.01 -31.41
CA VAL A 70 8.23 -12.53 -30.55
C VAL A 70 7.63 -12.81 -29.18
N HIS A 71 7.72 -14.05 -28.71
CA HIS A 71 7.18 -14.47 -27.41
C HIS A 71 8.27 -15.11 -26.54
N TYR A 72 8.63 -14.46 -25.44
CA TYR A 72 9.61 -15.01 -24.49
C TYR A 72 8.92 -16.00 -23.53
N GLN A 73 8.80 -17.26 -23.95
CA GLN A 73 8.12 -18.30 -23.17
C GLN A 73 8.90 -18.75 -21.91
N GLU A 74 10.24 -18.79 -21.98
CA GLU A 74 11.09 -19.17 -20.85
C GLU A 74 12.43 -18.40 -20.90
N PRO A 75 12.40 -17.06 -20.77
CA PRO A 75 13.60 -16.26 -20.94
C PRO A 75 14.64 -16.58 -19.85
N PHE A 76 14.22 -16.53 -18.59
CA PHE A 76 15.05 -16.89 -17.44
C PHE A 76 14.31 -17.80 -16.48
N ARG A 77 15.08 -18.60 -15.73
CA ARG A 77 14.60 -19.36 -14.58
C ARG A 77 15.75 -19.59 -13.62
N ARG A 78 15.42 -19.75 -12.34
CA ARG A 78 16.37 -20.13 -11.30
C ARG A 78 16.62 -21.64 -11.32
N ASP A 79 17.77 -22.07 -10.79
CA ASP A 79 18.21 -23.46 -10.70
C ASP A 79 18.26 -24.22 -12.05
N PHE A 80 18.67 -23.52 -13.12
CA PHE A 80 18.87 -24.14 -14.44
C PHE A 80 20.29 -24.66 -14.65
N LEU A 81 20.47 -25.98 -14.64
CA LEU A 81 21.74 -26.62 -15.01
C LEU A 81 21.87 -26.76 -16.55
N PRO A 82 23.09 -26.61 -17.12
CA PRO A 82 24.41 -26.54 -16.46
C PRO A 82 24.88 -25.13 -16.05
N GLU A 83 24.09 -24.08 -16.31
CA GLU A 83 24.49 -22.69 -16.07
C GLU A 83 24.45 -22.35 -14.56
N ARG A 84 25.53 -21.78 -14.02
CA ARG A 84 25.66 -21.47 -12.58
C ARG A 84 24.97 -20.18 -12.17
N TRP A 85 24.52 -19.37 -13.12
CA TRP A 85 23.92 -18.06 -12.81
C TRP A 85 22.49 -18.22 -12.31
N GLN A 86 22.18 -17.51 -11.24
CA GLN A 86 20.87 -17.49 -10.59
C GLN A 86 20.32 -16.07 -10.73
N PRO A 87 19.32 -15.85 -11.61
CA PRO A 87 18.74 -14.52 -11.77
C PRO A 87 18.09 -14.07 -10.46
N GLY A 88 18.41 -12.84 -10.04
CA GLY A 88 17.71 -12.16 -8.96
C GLY A 88 16.39 -11.54 -9.42
N ALA A 89 15.60 -11.03 -8.49
CA ALA A 89 14.33 -10.37 -8.81
C ALA A 89 14.45 -9.23 -9.83
N GLU A 90 15.51 -8.43 -9.73
CA GLU A 90 15.79 -7.31 -10.63
C GLU A 90 16.11 -7.77 -12.06
N ASP A 91 16.72 -8.95 -12.22
CA ASP A 91 17.01 -9.52 -13.54
C ASP A 91 15.71 -9.88 -14.28
N PHE A 92 14.75 -10.50 -13.59
CA PHE A 92 13.43 -10.80 -14.18
C PHE A 92 12.68 -9.53 -14.60
N LEU A 93 12.67 -8.51 -13.74
CA LEU A 93 11.99 -7.26 -14.04
C LEU A 93 12.64 -6.54 -15.23
N THR A 94 13.97 -6.48 -15.25
CA THR A 94 14.74 -5.86 -16.34
C THR A 94 14.44 -6.55 -17.67
N ASP A 95 14.39 -7.87 -17.68
CA ASP A 95 14.07 -8.64 -18.87
C ASP A 95 12.66 -8.41 -19.40
N LEU A 96 11.66 -8.45 -18.51
CA LEU A 96 10.28 -8.18 -18.85
C LEU A 96 10.12 -6.78 -19.45
N LEU A 97 10.72 -5.77 -18.79
CA LEU A 97 10.69 -4.39 -19.29
C LEU A 97 11.42 -4.27 -20.62
N GLY A 98 12.54 -4.98 -20.80
CA GLY A 98 13.25 -5.07 -22.06
C GLY A 98 12.41 -5.70 -23.16
N ALA A 99 11.66 -6.76 -22.86
CA ALA A 99 10.76 -7.40 -23.82
C ALA A 99 9.64 -6.44 -24.26
N ILE A 100 9.03 -5.71 -23.33
CA ILE A 100 8.00 -4.70 -23.63
C ILE A 100 8.58 -3.57 -24.49
N ASP A 101 9.69 -2.96 -24.06
CA ASP A 101 10.38 -1.87 -24.77
C ASP A 101 10.90 -2.27 -26.16
N GLY A 102 11.25 -3.56 -26.30
CA GLY A 102 11.69 -4.17 -27.54
C GLY A 102 10.55 -4.43 -28.54
N GLY A 103 9.30 -4.43 -28.09
CA GLY A 103 8.12 -4.74 -28.91
C GLY A 103 7.76 -6.22 -28.97
N ALA A 104 8.12 -7.01 -27.94
CA ALA A 104 7.72 -8.41 -27.84
C ALA A 104 6.20 -8.50 -27.61
N ALA A 105 5.59 -9.54 -28.16
CA ALA A 105 4.16 -9.78 -27.99
C ALA A 105 3.81 -10.50 -26.69
N GLY A 106 4.80 -11.12 -26.02
CA GLY A 106 4.60 -11.68 -24.69
C GLY A 106 5.89 -12.11 -24.01
N TRP A 107 5.75 -12.31 -22.70
CA TRP A 107 6.83 -12.72 -21.79
C TRP A 107 6.22 -13.56 -20.68
N CYS A 108 6.88 -14.65 -20.30
CA CYS A 108 6.40 -15.58 -19.29
C CYS A 108 7.38 -15.67 -18.12
N PHE A 109 6.84 -15.50 -16.90
CA PHE A 109 7.56 -15.86 -15.69
C PHE A 109 7.63 -17.38 -15.58
N HIS A 110 8.83 -17.91 -15.28
CA HIS A 110 9.02 -19.34 -15.08
C HIS A 110 9.68 -19.60 -13.72
N ASN A 111 9.04 -20.43 -12.90
CA ASN A 111 9.62 -20.85 -11.64
C ASN A 111 10.77 -21.84 -11.86
N GLY A 112 11.76 -21.78 -10.99
CA GLY A 112 12.89 -22.70 -10.92
C GLY A 112 12.51 -24.04 -10.31
N GLY A 113 13.42 -25.00 -10.42
CA GLY A 113 13.31 -26.27 -9.70
C GLY A 113 14.24 -26.25 -8.50
N LEU A 114 13.70 -26.16 -7.28
CA LEU A 114 14.48 -26.27 -6.05
C LEU A 114 15.24 -27.62 -6.00
N LYS A 115 16.48 -27.69 -6.50
CA LYS A 115 17.31 -28.91 -6.44
C LYS A 115 18.33 -28.80 -5.31
N GLY A 116 18.31 -29.75 -4.38
CA GLY A 116 19.17 -29.85 -3.20
C GLY A 116 18.58 -30.76 -2.11
N ARG A 117 19.39 -31.22 -1.14
CA ARG A 117 18.91 -32.11 -0.04
C ARG A 117 17.69 -31.50 0.66
N GLY A 118 16.57 -32.24 0.68
CA GLY A 118 15.31 -31.83 1.31
C GLY A 118 14.35 -31.02 0.40
N LYS A 119 14.73 -30.71 -0.84
CA LYS A 119 13.97 -29.84 -1.76
C LYS A 119 13.19 -30.57 -2.87
N GLU A 120 13.11 -31.91 -2.81
CA GLU A 120 12.44 -32.79 -3.79
C GLU A 120 10.91 -32.62 -3.89
N LYS A 121 10.31 -31.78 -3.05
CA LYS A 121 8.86 -31.53 -3.00
C LYS A 121 8.36 -30.46 -3.97
N ALA A 122 9.21 -29.61 -4.54
CA ALA A 122 8.76 -28.63 -5.56
C ALA A 122 9.05 -29.18 -6.96
N ARG A 123 8.04 -29.23 -7.82
CA ARG A 123 8.17 -29.72 -9.20
C ARG A 123 8.30 -28.53 -10.16
N ARG A 124 9.07 -28.73 -11.22
CA ARG A 124 9.31 -27.77 -12.32
C ARG A 124 8.11 -27.61 -13.26
N CYS A 125 6.89 -27.61 -12.74
CA CYS A 125 5.66 -27.50 -13.53
C CYS A 125 4.45 -27.17 -12.64
N PHE A 126 3.30 -26.90 -13.26
CA PHE A 126 1.98 -26.73 -12.64
C PHE A 126 1.43 -28.02 -11.97
N ASP A 127 2.30 -28.86 -11.42
CA ASP A 127 1.90 -30.07 -10.70
C ASP A 127 1.37 -29.69 -9.31
N MET A 128 0.08 -29.38 -9.28
CA MET A 128 -0.66 -28.98 -8.08
C MET A 128 -1.22 -30.19 -7.31
N ARG A 129 -0.65 -31.39 -7.49
CA ARG A 129 -1.03 -32.54 -6.65
C ARG A 129 -0.83 -32.17 -5.18
N PRO A 130 -1.70 -32.61 -4.25
CA PRO A 130 -1.67 -32.18 -2.85
C PRO A 130 -0.31 -32.31 -2.16
N LYS A 131 0.49 -33.32 -2.52
CA LYS A 131 1.84 -33.54 -1.97
C LYS A 131 2.88 -32.45 -2.32
N PHE A 132 2.60 -31.59 -3.30
CA PHE A 132 3.49 -30.52 -3.76
C PHE A 132 2.99 -29.11 -3.40
N GLY A 133 1.76 -28.98 -2.89
CA GLY A 133 1.19 -27.69 -2.46
C GLY A 133 0.74 -26.80 -3.63
N ARG A 134 0.38 -25.54 -3.30
CA ARG A 134 -0.07 -24.56 -4.30
C ARG A 134 1.11 -24.01 -5.08
N LEU A 135 0.89 -23.56 -6.31
CA LEU A 135 1.94 -23.01 -7.17
C LEU A 135 2.78 -21.92 -6.49
N PHE A 136 2.12 -20.95 -5.84
CA PHE A 136 2.80 -19.82 -5.18
C PHE A 136 3.57 -20.20 -3.91
N ASP A 137 3.22 -21.34 -3.28
CA ASP A 137 3.94 -21.86 -2.12
C ASP A 137 5.27 -22.50 -2.51
N GLN A 138 5.44 -22.83 -3.80
CA GLN A 138 6.65 -23.44 -4.36
C GLN A 138 7.70 -22.41 -4.78
N LEU A 139 7.35 -21.11 -4.77
CA LEU A 139 8.26 -20.04 -5.14
C LEU A 139 9.30 -19.78 -4.04
N ASP A 140 10.54 -19.51 -4.45
CA ASP A 140 11.55 -18.99 -3.53
C ASP A 140 11.39 -17.48 -3.26
N GLU A 141 12.21 -16.94 -2.36
CA GLU A 141 12.10 -15.54 -1.94
C GLU A 141 12.46 -14.54 -3.05
N GLU A 142 13.37 -14.89 -3.97
CA GLU A 142 13.71 -14.04 -5.12
C GLU A 142 12.60 -14.06 -6.16
N GLU A 143 11.96 -15.21 -6.38
CA GLU A 143 10.80 -15.35 -7.27
C GLU A 143 9.59 -14.58 -6.76
N LYS A 144 9.30 -14.67 -5.45
CA LYS A 144 8.27 -13.84 -4.82
C LYS A 144 8.60 -12.37 -4.95
N ARG A 145 9.86 -11.97 -4.69
CA ARG A 145 10.31 -10.59 -4.86
C ARG A 145 10.13 -10.13 -6.31
N ALA A 146 10.48 -10.95 -7.31
CA ALA A 146 10.27 -10.64 -8.72
C ALA A 146 8.80 -10.36 -9.04
N LEU A 147 7.89 -11.23 -8.60
CA LEU A 147 6.46 -11.06 -8.81
C LEU A 147 5.89 -9.85 -8.05
N THR A 148 6.40 -9.55 -6.85
CA THR A 148 6.06 -8.31 -6.13
C THR A 148 6.51 -7.08 -6.91
N MET A 149 7.74 -7.05 -7.42
CA MET A 149 8.25 -5.92 -8.21
C MET A 149 7.47 -5.74 -9.53
N ILE A 150 7.15 -6.84 -10.22
CA ILE A 150 6.32 -6.81 -11.43
C ILE A 150 4.92 -6.27 -11.10
N HIS A 151 4.29 -6.75 -10.02
CA HIS A 151 3.01 -6.25 -9.55
C HIS A 151 3.05 -4.75 -9.28
N ALA A 152 4.02 -4.29 -8.49
CA ALA A 152 4.23 -2.89 -8.17
C ALA A 152 4.46 -2.05 -9.43
N ARG A 153 5.29 -2.53 -10.37
CA ARG A 153 5.60 -1.83 -11.61
C ARG A 153 4.41 -1.66 -12.54
N LEU A 154 3.52 -2.66 -12.62
CA LEU A 154 2.29 -2.63 -13.42
C LEU A 154 1.24 -1.69 -12.84
N ARG A 155 1.23 -1.52 -11.51
CA ARG A 155 0.34 -0.58 -10.82
C ARG A 155 0.92 0.83 -10.77
N GLY A 156 2.23 0.94 -10.65
CA GLY A 156 3.00 2.18 -10.60
C GLY A 156 2.82 3.00 -9.32
N ALA A 157 2.00 2.56 -8.36
CA ALA A 157 1.63 3.27 -7.14
C ALA A 157 1.84 2.39 -5.89
N LEU A 158 1.57 2.93 -4.69
CA LEU A 158 1.41 2.12 -3.48
C LEU A 158 0.37 1.01 -3.71
N THR A 159 0.69 -0.23 -3.33
CA THR A 159 -0.17 -1.41 -3.53
C THR A 159 -0.20 -2.29 -2.30
N ILE A 160 -1.13 -3.24 -2.24
CA ILE A 160 -1.10 -4.31 -1.22
C ILE A 160 -0.05 -5.34 -1.63
N HIS A 161 0.81 -5.74 -0.70
CA HIS A 161 1.88 -6.69 -0.98
C HIS A 161 1.29 -8.07 -1.35
N PRO A 162 1.60 -8.64 -2.53
CA PRO A 162 0.87 -9.78 -3.09
C PRO A 162 1.03 -11.09 -2.30
N PHE A 163 2.13 -11.25 -1.55
CA PHE A 163 2.38 -12.42 -0.68
C PHE A 163 2.16 -12.15 0.81
N HIS A 164 1.94 -10.89 1.19
CA HIS A 164 1.82 -10.44 2.57
C HIS A 164 0.68 -9.43 2.64
N PRO A 165 -0.57 -9.90 2.50
CA PRO A 165 -1.70 -9.05 2.13
C PRO A 165 -2.08 -8.02 3.20
N HIS A 166 -1.47 -8.07 4.37
CA HIS A 166 -1.67 -7.07 5.41
C HIS A 166 -0.65 -5.93 5.41
N TYR A 167 0.30 -5.97 4.49
CA TYR A 167 1.30 -4.93 4.31
C TYR A 167 1.14 -4.30 2.94
N PHE A 168 1.65 -3.09 2.82
CA PHE A 168 1.77 -2.41 1.53
C PHE A 168 3.12 -2.71 0.90
N CYS A 169 3.25 -2.43 -0.40
CA CYS A 169 4.54 -2.17 -1.03
C CYS A 169 4.47 -0.93 -1.92
N ASP A 170 5.57 -0.21 -2.00
CA ASP A 170 5.69 0.99 -2.83
C ASP A 170 5.69 0.65 -4.34
N ALA A 171 5.81 1.67 -5.19
CA ALA A 171 5.83 1.49 -6.64
C ALA A 171 7.04 0.70 -7.17
N LYS A 172 8.06 0.45 -6.34
CA LYS A 172 9.22 -0.39 -6.65
C LYS A 172 9.05 -1.83 -6.17
N GLY A 173 8.10 -2.08 -5.28
CA GLY A 173 7.84 -3.37 -4.65
C GLY A 173 8.49 -3.53 -3.29
N ASP A 174 9.06 -2.46 -2.72
CA ASP A 174 9.62 -2.49 -1.37
C ASP A 174 8.50 -2.50 -0.33
N PRO A 175 8.53 -3.38 0.69
CA PRO A 175 7.51 -3.43 1.74
C PRO A 175 7.41 -2.11 2.51
N VAL A 176 6.17 -1.69 2.80
CA VAL A 176 5.88 -0.43 3.51
C VAL A 176 5.04 -0.70 4.75
N VAL A 177 5.50 -0.16 5.88
CA VAL A 177 4.72 0.04 7.10
C VAL A 177 4.38 1.53 7.20
N LEU A 178 3.09 1.86 7.14
CA LEU A 178 2.61 3.23 7.32
C LEU A 178 2.59 3.60 8.80
N VAL A 179 3.23 4.73 9.12
CA VAL A 179 3.22 5.41 10.40
C VAL A 179 2.97 6.89 10.13
N GLY A 180 1.74 7.31 10.33
CA GLY A 180 1.25 8.64 10.01
C GLY A 180 0.94 9.50 11.22
N ASP A 181 0.86 10.80 10.94
CA ASP A 181 0.44 11.85 11.86
C ASP A 181 -0.21 12.96 11.01
N TYR A 182 -1.42 13.38 11.38
CA TYR A 182 -2.24 14.27 10.56
C TYR A 182 -3.21 15.10 11.39
N THR A 183 -3.85 16.08 10.74
CA THR A 183 -4.95 16.85 11.32
C THR A 183 -5.98 17.28 10.28
N TRP A 184 -7.04 17.96 10.70
CA TRP A 184 -8.11 18.40 9.81
C TRP A 184 -7.72 19.59 8.92
N GLY A 185 -8.36 19.69 7.75
CA GLY A 185 -8.30 20.89 6.91
C GLY A 185 -6.93 21.20 6.28
N THR A 186 -5.93 20.32 6.41
CA THR A 186 -4.54 20.53 5.95
C THR A 186 -4.43 20.96 4.48
N PHE A 187 -5.35 20.51 3.63
CA PHE A 187 -5.45 20.92 2.23
C PHE A 187 -6.44 22.04 1.99
N SER A 188 -7.68 21.85 2.46
CA SER A 188 -8.81 22.69 2.10
C SER A 188 -8.72 24.08 2.74
N ASP A 189 -8.20 24.17 3.96
CA ASP A 189 -7.93 25.45 4.61
C ASP A 189 -6.85 26.18 3.81
N ILE A 190 -7.22 27.35 3.30
CA ILE A 190 -6.33 28.15 2.45
C ILE A 190 -5.17 28.77 3.23
N ASP A 191 -5.33 28.90 4.55
CA ASP A 191 -4.34 29.49 5.43
C ASP A 191 -3.45 28.41 6.11
N TYR A 192 -3.71 27.11 5.85
CA TYR A 192 -2.89 26.01 6.38
C TYR A 192 -1.60 25.81 5.59
N ASP A 193 -0.46 25.81 6.30
CA ASP A 193 0.87 25.56 5.77
C ASP A 193 1.21 24.06 5.85
N TYR A 194 0.72 23.29 4.86
CA TYR A 194 1.01 21.86 4.78
C TYR A 194 2.48 21.54 4.50
N LEU A 195 3.27 22.50 3.99
CA LEU A 195 4.70 22.30 3.73
C LEU A 195 5.45 22.17 5.07
N ARG A 196 5.15 23.03 6.03
CA ARG A 196 5.70 22.92 7.40
C ARG A 196 5.32 21.63 8.10
N MET A 197 4.07 21.18 7.92
CA MET A 197 3.62 19.89 8.44
C MET A 197 4.43 18.77 7.80
N PHE A 198 4.55 18.72 6.48
CA PHE A 198 5.31 17.67 5.80
C PHE A 198 6.81 17.72 6.12
N ASP A 199 7.42 18.90 6.27
CA ASP A 199 8.82 19.03 6.73
C ASP A 199 8.99 18.44 8.13
N THR A 200 8.02 18.69 9.02
CA THR A 200 7.97 18.09 10.36
C THR A 200 7.84 16.57 10.30
N LEU A 201 6.89 16.03 9.53
CA LEU A 201 6.70 14.58 9.38
C LEU A 201 7.97 13.89 8.88
N LYS A 202 8.59 14.44 7.82
CA LYS A 202 9.86 13.95 7.27
C LYS A 202 10.99 14.00 8.29
N ALA A 203 11.12 15.10 9.04
CA ALA A 203 12.18 15.25 10.04
C ALA A 203 12.08 14.20 11.15
N HIS A 204 10.89 13.68 11.41
CA HIS A 204 10.65 12.60 12.36
C HIS A 204 10.54 11.21 11.69
N GLY A 205 10.69 11.09 10.37
CA GLY A 205 10.64 9.81 9.67
C GLY A 205 9.24 9.22 9.50
N LEU A 206 8.19 10.02 9.70
CA LEU A 206 6.80 9.64 9.46
C LEU A 206 6.49 9.69 7.96
N ASN A 207 5.61 8.79 7.50
CA ASN A 207 5.46 8.52 6.07
C ASN A 207 4.01 8.50 5.58
N LEU A 208 3.04 8.87 6.41
CA LEU A 208 1.62 8.93 6.03
C LEU A 208 0.97 10.22 6.55
N ALA A 209 0.09 10.80 5.75
CA ALA A 209 -0.86 11.82 6.20
C ALA A 209 -2.22 11.63 5.53
N ARG A 210 -3.30 11.75 6.30
CA ARG A 210 -4.68 11.79 5.82
C ARG A 210 -5.14 13.22 5.55
N VAL A 211 -5.82 13.43 4.42
CA VAL A 211 -6.09 14.76 3.85
C VAL A 211 -7.52 14.86 3.33
N TRP A 212 -8.29 15.78 3.90
CA TRP A 212 -9.63 16.14 3.41
C TRP A 212 -9.57 17.09 2.22
N LEU A 213 -10.04 16.63 1.06
CA LEU A 213 -10.07 17.45 -0.14
C LEU A 213 -11.27 18.40 -0.17
N PHE A 214 -12.45 17.94 0.23
CA PHE A 214 -13.69 18.69 0.03
C PHE A 214 -14.71 18.55 1.17
N TRP A 215 -14.85 19.63 1.95
CA TRP A 215 -15.83 19.77 3.03
C TRP A 215 -17.22 20.26 2.58
N GLY A 216 -17.38 20.60 1.31
CA GLY A 216 -18.65 21.08 0.77
C GLY A 216 -18.84 22.58 0.65
N LEU A 217 -18.07 23.39 1.36
CA LEU A 217 -18.33 24.82 1.55
C LEU A 217 -17.03 25.65 1.62
N GLU A 218 -17.11 26.92 1.22
CA GLU A 218 -15.97 27.86 1.20
C GLU A 218 -15.70 28.58 2.54
N GLN A 219 -16.69 28.63 3.42
CA GLN A 219 -16.59 29.37 4.68
C GLN A 219 -17.36 28.65 5.76
N PHE A 220 -16.64 28.09 6.74
CA PHE A 220 -17.30 27.56 7.92
C PHE A 220 -18.00 28.69 8.69
N PRO A 221 -19.22 28.44 9.20
CA PRO A 221 -19.89 29.40 10.07
C PRO A 221 -19.18 29.49 11.43
N PRO A 222 -19.49 30.52 12.24
CA PRO A 222 -19.05 30.56 13.63
C PRO A 222 -19.43 29.29 14.40
N PRO A 223 -18.59 28.83 15.34
CA PRO A 223 -17.35 29.47 15.79
C PRO A 223 -16.13 29.21 14.89
N ILE A 224 -16.13 28.16 14.06
CA ILE A 224 -14.95 27.71 13.29
C ILE A 224 -14.41 28.81 12.37
N SER A 225 -15.29 29.54 11.67
CA SER A 225 -14.97 30.76 10.89
C SER A 225 -13.79 30.63 9.91
N ARG A 226 -13.48 29.42 9.44
CA ARG A 226 -12.35 29.08 8.56
C ARG A 226 -12.75 29.09 7.09
N ARG A 227 -11.87 29.61 6.22
CA ARG A 227 -12.06 29.62 4.77
C ARG A 227 -11.48 28.36 4.15
N ASN A 228 -12.20 27.80 3.18
CA ASN A 228 -11.72 26.66 2.40
C ASN A 228 -11.71 26.97 0.91
N ILE A 229 -10.75 26.37 0.22
CA ILE A 229 -10.82 26.20 -1.23
C ILE A 229 -11.80 25.08 -1.56
N VAL A 230 -12.58 25.29 -2.62
CA VAL A 230 -13.57 24.31 -3.12
C VAL A 230 -13.31 24.00 -4.60
N PRO A 231 -13.73 22.83 -5.09
CA PRO A 231 -13.38 22.38 -6.43
C PRO A 231 -14.16 23.06 -7.55
N TYR A 232 -15.22 23.83 -7.26
CA TYR A 232 -16.12 24.39 -8.26
C TYR A 232 -16.02 25.91 -8.35
N LEU A 233 -16.19 26.46 -9.54
CA LEU A 233 -16.35 27.89 -9.75
C LEU A 233 -17.76 28.35 -9.36
N ARG A 234 -17.87 29.60 -8.93
CA ARG A 234 -19.15 30.28 -8.70
C ARG A 234 -19.45 31.21 -9.86
N THR A 235 -20.26 30.75 -10.80
CA THR A 235 -20.58 31.51 -12.01
C THR A 235 -21.89 32.28 -11.88
N GLY A 236 -22.76 31.92 -10.93
CA GLY A 236 -24.17 32.31 -10.99
C GLY A 236 -24.88 31.73 -12.23
N PRO A 237 -26.11 32.17 -12.53
CA PRO A 237 -26.86 33.26 -11.89
C PRO A 237 -27.37 32.93 -10.48
N GLY A 238 -27.82 33.97 -9.77
CA GLY A 238 -28.43 33.86 -8.44
C GLY A 238 -27.42 33.76 -7.29
N ARG A 239 -27.95 33.80 -6.07
CA ARG A 239 -27.17 33.68 -4.83
C ARG A 239 -27.40 32.32 -4.17
N ALA A 240 -26.33 31.75 -3.64
CA ALA A 240 -26.36 30.60 -2.74
C ALA A 240 -26.74 31.05 -1.32
N ASN A 241 -26.93 30.09 -0.41
CA ASN A 241 -27.35 30.31 0.97
C ASN A 241 -26.35 31.10 1.84
N ASP A 242 -25.10 31.23 1.38
CA ASP A 242 -24.07 32.08 1.97
C ASP A 242 -24.03 33.51 1.39
N GLY A 243 -24.97 33.82 0.49
CA GLY A 243 -25.07 35.12 -0.18
C GLY A 243 -24.13 35.31 -1.36
N ARG A 244 -23.19 34.39 -1.63
CA ARG A 244 -22.27 34.46 -2.79
C ARG A 244 -22.94 33.88 -4.05
N PRO A 245 -22.38 34.06 -5.26
CA PRO A 245 -22.96 33.45 -6.47
C PRO A 245 -23.05 31.93 -6.33
N LYS A 246 -24.06 31.33 -6.96
CA LYS A 246 -24.23 29.86 -6.99
C LYS A 246 -23.06 29.18 -7.71
N TYR A 247 -22.74 27.97 -7.26
CA TYR A 247 -21.74 27.09 -7.88
C TYR A 247 -22.21 26.58 -9.24
N ASP A 248 -21.26 26.37 -10.14
CA ASP A 248 -21.39 25.50 -11.31
C ASP A 248 -20.57 24.23 -11.07
N LEU A 249 -21.27 23.15 -10.72
CA LEU A 249 -20.71 21.84 -10.41
C LEU A 249 -20.10 21.13 -11.64
N THR A 250 -20.19 21.72 -12.83
CA THR A 250 -19.53 21.23 -14.05
C THR A 250 -18.30 22.05 -14.43
N ARG A 251 -18.03 23.17 -13.75
CA ARG A 251 -16.88 24.04 -14.00
C ARG A 251 -15.93 24.08 -12.81
N PHE A 252 -14.77 23.48 -13.00
CA PHE A 252 -13.77 23.30 -11.94
C PHE A 252 -12.93 24.56 -11.69
N ASN A 253 -12.64 24.80 -10.41
CA ASN A 253 -11.73 25.83 -9.94
C ASN A 253 -10.27 25.40 -10.20
N PRO A 254 -9.55 26.03 -11.15
CA PRO A 254 -8.18 25.61 -11.49
C PRO A 254 -7.22 25.71 -10.30
N SER A 255 -7.41 26.67 -9.40
CA SER A 255 -6.56 26.85 -8.22
C SER A 255 -6.66 25.68 -7.23
N PHE A 256 -7.83 25.03 -7.14
CA PHE A 256 -8.01 23.84 -6.31
C PHE A 256 -7.13 22.70 -6.81
N PHE A 257 -7.20 22.40 -8.11
CA PHE A 257 -6.46 21.29 -8.69
C PHE A 257 -4.97 21.59 -8.85
N GLN A 258 -4.57 22.86 -9.00
CA GLN A 258 -3.17 23.26 -8.91
C GLN A 258 -2.62 22.99 -7.50
N ARG A 259 -3.30 23.47 -6.46
CA ARG A 259 -2.91 23.22 -5.07
C ARG A 259 -2.82 21.73 -4.75
N LEU A 260 -3.73 20.92 -5.31
CA LEU A 260 -3.72 19.47 -5.13
C LEU A 260 -2.45 18.84 -5.70
N ARG A 261 -2.07 19.21 -6.94
CA ARG A 261 -0.81 18.74 -7.54
C ARG A 261 0.41 19.20 -6.74
N ASP A 262 0.42 20.44 -6.28
CA ASP A 262 1.53 21.00 -5.50
C ASP A 262 1.69 20.25 -4.17
N MET A 263 0.59 19.93 -3.48
CA MET A 263 0.59 19.14 -2.26
C MET A 263 1.10 17.70 -2.51
N CYS A 264 0.58 17.01 -3.53
CA CYS A 264 1.02 15.65 -3.87
C CYS A 264 2.51 15.61 -4.21
N LYS A 265 3.00 16.58 -4.98
CA LYS A 265 4.42 16.74 -5.30
C LYS A 265 5.25 16.97 -4.04
N ALA A 266 4.83 17.89 -3.17
CA ALA A 266 5.54 18.23 -1.94
C ALA A 266 5.66 17.03 -0.99
N ALA A 267 4.60 16.23 -0.88
CA ALA A 267 4.60 14.98 -0.10
C ALA A 267 5.55 13.93 -0.72
N ARG A 268 5.54 13.78 -2.06
CA ARG A 268 6.43 12.85 -2.77
C ARG A 268 7.90 13.15 -2.53
N GLU A 269 8.30 14.42 -2.64
CA GLU A 269 9.68 14.88 -2.37
C GLU A 269 10.14 14.64 -0.92
N ARG A 270 9.20 14.32 -0.04
CA ARG A 270 9.42 14.07 1.38
C ARG A 270 9.24 12.60 1.77
N GLY A 271 8.87 11.73 0.82
CA GLY A 271 8.61 10.31 1.08
C GLY A 271 7.33 10.06 1.87
N ILE A 272 6.35 10.96 1.77
CA ILE A 272 5.07 10.88 2.48
C ILE A 272 3.99 10.37 1.53
N PHE A 273 3.28 9.32 1.95
CA PHE A 273 2.06 8.85 1.33
C PHE A 273 0.87 9.70 1.77
N LEU A 274 -0.06 9.96 0.86
CA LEU A 274 -1.28 10.72 1.12
C LEU A 274 -2.52 9.83 0.99
N GLN A 275 -3.32 9.77 2.06
CA GLN A 275 -4.70 9.30 2.00
C GLN A 275 -5.60 10.48 1.65
N LEU A 276 -6.07 10.52 0.41
CA LEU A 276 -6.91 11.61 -0.10
C LEU A 276 -8.39 11.28 0.10
N VAL A 277 -9.03 11.98 1.03
CA VAL A 277 -10.46 11.85 1.34
C VAL A 277 -11.27 12.72 0.36
N LEU A 278 -12.08 12.07 -0.48
CA LEU A 278 -12.78 12.73 -1.58
C LEU A 278 -14.02 13.50 -1.11
N PHE A 279 -14.77 12.94 -0.16
CA PHE A 279 -15.98 13.52 0.41
C PHE A 279 -16.01 13.36 1.94
N ASP A 280 -16.83 14.17 2.60
CA ASP A 280 -16.94 14.15 4.06
C ASP A 280 -18.40 13.99 4.50
N ALA A 281 -18.71 12.84 5.11
CA ALA A 281 -20.08 12.57 5.57
C ALA A 281 -20.42 13.29 6.89
N TRP A 282 -19.40 13.78 7.60
CA TRP A 282 -19.60 14.63 8.78
C TRP A 282 -20.22 15.98 8.39
N ALA A 283 -19.77 16.62 7.29
CA ALA A 283 -20.33 17.88 6.82
C ALA A 283 -21.80 17.78 6.42
N ILE A 284 -22.21 16.66 5.82
CA ILE A 284 -23.58 16.49 5.28
C ILE A 284 -24.62 16.07 6.34
N LYS A 285 -24.21 15.54 7.50
CA LYS A 285 -25.12 15.14 8.59
C LYS A 285 -25.51 16.29 9.53
N HIS A 286 -24.85 17.45 9.41
CA HIS A 286 -25.08 18.65 10.23
C HIS A 286 -25.88 19.71 9.47
N PRO A 287 -27.12 20.06 9.89
CA PRO A 287 -27.99 20.93 9.10
C PRO A 287 -27.41 22.31 8.78
N HIS A 288 -26.68 22.90 9.74
CA HIS A 288 -26.07 24.22 9.59
C HIS A 288 -24.93 24.23 8.56
N LEU A 289 -24.24 23.11 8.35
CA LEU A 289 -23.21 22.95 7.32
C LEU A 289 -23.82 22.53 5.99
N TRP A 290 -24.76 21.57 6.01
CA TRP A 290 -25.46 21.11 4.80
C TRP A 290 -26.14 22.25 4.05
N ARG A 291 -26.73 23.21 4.77
CA ARG A 291 -27.31 24.43 4.18
C ARG A 291 -26.33 25.20 3.30
N LEU A 292 -25.03 25.16 3.60
CA LEU A 292 -23.96 25.87 2.89
C LEU A 292 -23.24 24.99 1.84
N HIS A 293 -23.57 23.70 1.78
CA HIS A 293 -22.90 22.72 0.94
C HIS A 293 -23.18 22.98 -0.56
N ALA A 294 -22.18 22.79 -1.43
CA ALA A 294 -22.31 23.06 -2.87
C ALA A 294 -23.41 22.25 -3.56
N PHE A 295 -23.67 21.03 -3.07
CA PHE A 295 -24.73 20.13 -3.56
C PHE A 295 -26.10 20.34 -2.91
N HIS A 296 -26.26 21.38 -2.09
CA HIS A 296 -27.58 21.81 -1.67
C HIS A 296 -28.34 22.41 -2.86
N ARG A 297 -29.65 22.12 -2.98
CA ARG A 297 -30.52 22.56 -4.10
C ARG A 297 -30.44 24.04 -4.43
N ASP A 298 -30.23 24.88 -3.41
CA ASP A 298 -30.19 26.34 -3.55
C ASP A 298 -28.80 26.89 -3.84
N ASN A 299 -27.74 26.07 -3.76
CA ASN A 299 -26.36 26.55 -3.85
C ASN A 299 -25.72 26.33 -5.23
N ASN A 300 -26.34 25.58 -6.13
CA ASN A 300 -25.81 25.30 -7.46
C ASN A 300 -26.81 25.64 -8.57
N ILE A 301 -26.29 25.83 -9.79
CA ILE A 301 -27.10 26.09 -10.99
C ILE A 301 -27.46 24.81 -11.77
N ASN A 302 -26.84 23.68 -11.41
CA ASN A 302 -26.93 22.43 -12.16
C ASN A 302 -28.20 21.62 -11.83
N GLY A 303 -29.07 22.14 -10.95
CA GLY A 303 -30.26 21.45 -10.47
C GLY A 303 -29.94 20.20 -9.64
N ALA A 304 -28.75 20.17 -9.00
CA ALA A 304 -28.37 19.11 -8.08
C ALA A 304 -29.06 19.33 -6.72
N ASP A 305 -29.66 18.29 -6.18
CA ASP A 305 -30.35 18.31 -4.89
C ASP A 305 -29.91 17.08 -4.09
N GLY A 306 -28.94 17.25 -3.20
CA GLY A 306 -28.47 16.17 -2.34
C GLY A 306 -29.34 15.89 -1.12
N ASP A 307 -30.52 16.51 -1.00
CA ASP A 307 -31.53 16.20 0.01
C ASP A 307 -32.96 16.29 -0.59
N PRO A 308 -33.33 15.44 -1.58
CA PRO A 308 -34.63 15.51 -2.23
C PRO A 308 -35.81 15.33 -1.28
N ALA A 309 -35.61 14.60 -0.18
CA ALA A 309 -36.61 14.35 0.85
C ALA A 309 -36.78 15.53 1.84
N ARG A 310 -35.99 16.60 1.72
CA ARG A 310 -36.05 17.80 2.58
C ARG A 310 -35.89 17.48 4.07
N THR A 311 -34.96 16.59 4.38
CA THR A 311 -34.63 16.21 5.76
C THR A 311 -33.87 17.30 6.51
N GLY A 312 -33.33 18.29 5.78
CA GLY A 312 -32.43 19.31 6.32
C GLY A 312 -30.97 18.84 6.39
N LYS A 313 -30.67 17.64 5.89
CA LYS A 313 -29.35 17.00 5.87
C LYS A 313 -29.13 16.32 4.53
N GLY A 314 -27.89 16.12 4.12
CA GLY A 314 -27.57 15.36 2.90
C GLY A 314 -27.73 13.84 3.06
N THR A 315 -28.28 13.36 4.18
CA THR A 315 -28.32 11.96 4.58
C THR A 315 -29.77 11.46 4.71
N ASP A 316 -30.23 10.64 3.76
CA ASP A 316 -31.55 9.99 3.82
C ASP A 316 -31.51 8.47 3.51
N ARG A 317 -30.30 7.93 3.23
CA ARG A 317 -30.01 6.54 2.80
C ARG A 317 -30.72 6.06 1.52
N ARG A 318 -31.47 6.92 0.83
CA ARG A 318 -32.30 6.55 -0.34
C ARG A 318 -32.01 7.40 -1.58
N ARG A 319 -31.94 8.72 -1.44
CA ARG A 319 -31.76 9.69 -2.53
C ARG A 319 -30.91 10.91 -2.12
N GLY A 320 -30.25 10.86 -0.97
CA GLY A 320 -29.39 11.93 -0.46
C GLY A 320 -28.06 11.99 -1.20
N PHE A 321 -27.12 12.74 -0.64
CA PHE A 321 -25.81 12.99 -1.26
C PHE A 321 -25.00 11.69 -1.48
N CYS A 322 -24.93 10.81 -0.49
CA CYS A 322 -24.27 9.50 -0.59
C CYS A 322 -25.29 8.41 -0.96
N SER A 323 -25.82 8.41 -2.18
CA SER A 323 -26.84 7.42 -2.58
C SER A 323 -26.86 7.12 -4.08
N MET A 324 -27.08 5.84 -4.41
CA MET A 324 -27.36 5.40 -5.79
C MET A 324 -28.72 5.87 -6.32
N GLY A 325 -29.67 6.22 -5.45
CA GLY A 325 -31.00 6.71 -5.86
C GLY A 325 -31.03 8.17 -6.29
N ASN A 326 -29.87 8.84 -6.38
CA ASN A 326 -29.74 10.22 -6.85
C ASN A 326 -28.76 10.32 -8.04
N PRO A 327 -29.18 9.87 -9.24
CA PRO A 327 -28.28 9.76 -10.39
C PRO A 327 -27.68 11.09 -10.83
N ARG A 328 -28.41 12.22 -10.67
CA ARG A 328 -27.88 13.54 -11.03
C ARG A 328 -26.73 13.97 -10.10
N VAL A 329 -26.89 13.79 -8.78
CA VAL A 329 -25.81 14.08 -7.83
C VAL A 329 -24.63 13.12 -8.05
N LEU A 330 -24.91 11.84 -8.28
CA LEU A 330 -23.89 10.83 -8.55
C LEU A 330 -23.03 11.16 -9.78
N GLU A 331 -23.64 11.58 -10.89
CA GLU A 331 -22.87 11.95 -12.10
C GLU A 331 -22.01 13.20 -11.88
N LEU A 332 -22.48 14.18 -11.11
CA LEU A 332 -21.67 15.35 -10.74
C LEU A 332 -20.51 14.99 -9.79
N GLN A 333 -20.73 14.06 -8.84
CA GLN A 333 -19.66 13.51 -8.00
C GLN A 333 -18.62 12.77 -8.84
N LYS A 334 -19.05 11.98 -9.84
CA LYS A 334 -18.17 11.29 -10.78
C LYS A 334 -17.35 12.26 -11.63
N LEU A 335 -17.91 13.41 -12.05
CA LEU A 335 -17.13 14.46 -12.72
C LEU A 335 -16.00 14.99 -11.82
N TYR A 336 -16.29 15.27 -10.55
CA TYR A 336 -15.29 15.70 -9.59
C TYR A 336 -14.21 14.64 -9.35
N ILE A 337 -14.61 13.39 -9.12
CA ILE A 337 -13.68 12.26 -8.96
C ILE A 337 -12.77 12.12 -10.16
N ARG A 338 -13.32 12.16 -11.38
CA ARG A 338 -12.52 12.11 -12.61
C ARG A 338 -11.46 13.21 -12.62
N LYS A 339 -11.84 14.44 -12.25
CA LYS A 339 -10.90 15.56 -12.23
C LYS A 339 -9.81 15.41 -11.17
N VAL A 340 -10.14 14.87 -10.00
CA VAL A 340 -9.15 14.53 -8.96
C VAL A 340 -8.17 13.47 -9.47
N VAL A 341 -8.68 12.36 -10.03
CA VAL A 341 -7.84 11.28 -10.58
C VAL A 341 -6.93 11.79 -11.68
N GLU A 342 -7.45 12.59 -12.62
CA GLU A 342 -6.63 13.23 -13.67
C GLU A 342 -5.53 14.12 -13.10
N ALA A 343 -5.83 14.88 -12.04
CA ALA A 343 -4.85 15.76 -11.41
C ALA A 343 -3.77 15.00 -10.63
N THR A 344 -4.09 13.82 -10.09
CA THR A 344 -3.16 13.09 -9.21
C THR A 344 -2.50 11.88 -9.86
N ASN A 345 -2.89 11.46 -11.09
CA ASN A 345 -2.41 10.21 -11.67
C ASN A 345 -0.89 10.17 -11.92
N GLU A 346 -0.17 11.30 -11.89
CA GLU A 346 1.28 11.29 -11.99
C GLU A 346 2.01 10.87 -10.69
N PHE A 347 1.32 10.81 -9.55
CA PHE A 347 1.92 10.63 -8.22
C PHE A 347 1.69 9.23 -7.67
N GLU A 348 2.76 8.45 -7.47
CA GLU A 348 2.68 7.10 -6.91
C GLU A 348 2.35 7.03 -5.42
N ASN A 349 2.51 8.14 -4.70
CA ASN A 349 2.43 8.24 -3.26
C ASN A 349 1.03 8.64 -2.76
N VAL A 350 -0.02 8.40 -3.54
CA VAL A 350 -1.41 8.72 -3.14
C VAL A 350 -2.29 7.48 -3.16
N TYR A 351 -3.32 7.47 -2.33
CA TYR A 351 -4.45 6.57 -2.44
C TYR A 351 -5.73 7.28 -2.01
N PHE A 352 -6.87 6.76 -2.44
CA PHE A 352 -8.15 7.44 -2.27
C PHE A 352 -8.99 6.78 -1.17
N GLU A 353 -9.62 7.61 -0.35
CA GLU A 353 -10.74 7.27 0.51
C GLU A 353 -11.98 7.95 -0.06
N VAL A 354 -13.04 7.20 -0.37
CA VAL A 354 -14.22 7.78 -1.03
C VAL A 354 -14.94 8.75 -0.09
N ALA A 355 -15.16 8.37 1.16
CA ALA A 355 -15.78 9.26 2.12
C ALA A 355 -15.40 8.97 3.57
N ASN A 356 -15.09 10.04 4.31
CA ASN A 356 -14.97 10.00 5.77
C ASN A 356 -16.35 9.86 6.42
N GLU A 357 -16.47 9.01 7.43
CA GLU A 357 -17.65 8.80 8.28
C GLU A 357 -18.97 8.45 7.56
N ASN A 358 -18.93 7.82 6.38
CA ASN A 358 -20.14 7.51 5.62
C ASN A 358 -20.79 6.17 6.05
N TYR A 359 -21.71 6.24 7.01
CA TYR A 359 -22.47 5.07 7.50
C TYR A 359 -23.79 4.80 6.74
N TYR A 360 -23.95 5.39 5.55
CA TYR A 360 -25.27 5.55 4.92
C TYR A 360 -25.47 4.68 3.67
N SER A 361 -24.42 4.46 2.86
CA SER A 361 -24.53 3.69 1.61
C SER A 361 -23.21 3.04 1.18
N PRO A 362 -22.95 1.80 1.60
CA PRO A 362 -21.79 1.03 1.13
C PRO A 362 -21.82 0.74 -0.38
N GLU A 363 -23.01 0.69 -0.98
CA GLU A 363 -23.17 0.48 -2.43
C GLU A 363 -22.65 1.68 -3.24
N TRP A 364 -22.99 2.90 -2.80
CA TRP A 364 -22.53 4.13 -3.43
C TRP A 364 -21.00 4.24 -3.41
N GLU A 365 -20.36 3.92 -2.28
CA GLU A 365 -18.90 3.93 -2.20
C GLU A 365 -18.26 2.88 -3.11
N LYS A 366 -18.78 1.64 -3.09
CA LYS A 366 -18.29 0.57 -3.98
C LYS A 366 -18.41 0.96 -5.44
N HIS A 367 -19.51 1.61 -5.83
CA HIS A 367 -19.70 2.12 -7.18
C HIS A 367 -18.63 3.17 -7.54
N LEU A 368 -18.35 4.12 -6.65
CA LEU A 368 -17.31 5.12 -6.88
C LEU A 368 -15.89 4.53 -6.89
N CYS A 369 -15.61 3.50 -6.09
CA CYS A 369 -14.36 2.74 -6.19
C CYS A 369 -14.19 2.08 -7.55
N GLN A 370 -15.23 1.43 -8.05
CA GLN A 370 -15.23 0.82 -9.39
C GLN A 370 -15.00 1.88 -10.46
N PHE A 371 -15.65 3.03 -10.34
CA PHE A 371 -15.48 4.13 -11.27
C PHE A 371 -14.03 4.67 -11.29
N ILE A 372 -13.37 4.80 -10.13
CA ILE A 372 -11.94 5.18 -10.08
C ILE A 372 -11.09 4.14 -10.81
N HIS A 373 -11.29 2.85 -10.54
CA HIS A 373 -10.56 1.79 -11.24
C HIS A 373 -10.82 1.76 -12.76
N GLU A 374 -12.02 2.12 -13.20
CA GLU A 374 -12.36 2.25 -14.61
C GLU A 374 -11.62 3.40 -15.29
N ILE A 375 -11.57 4.57 -14.63
CA ILE A 375 -10.81 5.73 -15.12
C ILE A 375 -9.33 5.36 -15.27
N GLU A 376 -8.77 4.75 -14.23
CA GLU A 376 -7.35 4.48 -14.18
C GLU A 376 -6.93 3.31 -15.05
N ARG A 377 -7.85 2.46 -15.54
CA ARG A 377 -7.55 1.26 -16.36
C ARG A 377 -6.49 1.52 -17.43
N ASN A 378 -6.60 2.66 -18.13
CA ASN A 378 -5.71 3.05 -19.22
C ASN A 378 -4.67 4.12 -18.83
N MET A 379 -4.59 4.49 -17.56
CA MET A 379 -3.63 5.49 -17.06
C MET A 379 -2.34 4.85 -16.53
N PRO A 380 -1.21 5.57 -16.46
CA PRO A 380 0.06 5.01 -15.97
C PRO A 380 0.01 4.45 -14.55
N LYS A 381 -0.78 5.07 -13.65
CA LYS A 381 -0.89 4.67 -12.25
C LYS A 381 -2.27 4.08 -11.94
N LYS A 382 -2.28 3.12 -11.04
CA LYS A 382 -3.45 2.40 -10.51
C LYS A 382 -3.42 2.51 -8.99
N HIS A 383 -4.08 3.52 -8.45
CA HIS A 383 -4.09 3.80 -7.02
C HIS A 383 -4.96 2.82 -6.25
N LEU A 384 -4.63 2.64 -4.97
CA LEU A 384 -5.53 1.99 -4.03
C LEU A 384 -6.75 2.88 -3.80
N VAL A 385 -7.90 2.24 -3.66
CA VAL A 385 -9.16 2.91 -3.36
C VAL A 385 -9.84 2.21 -2.20
N MET A 386 -10.24 3.02 -1.23
CA MET A 386 -10.89 2.63 0.00
C MET A 386 -12.33 3.14 -0.04
N PRO A 387 -13.35 2.26 -0.09
CA PRO A 387 -14.75 2.69 -0.15
C PRO A 387 -15.18 3.41 1.12
N LEU A 388 -14.86 2.82 2.27
CA LEU A 388 -15.17 3.29 3.61
C LEU A 388 -13.87 3.35 4.40
N ASP A 389 -13.82 4.21 5.42
CA ASP A 389 -12.86 4.29 6.54
C ASP A 389 -12.35 2.94 7.13
N LEU A 390 -11.81 2.06 6.30
CA LEU A 390 -11.46 0.65 6.56
C LEU A 390 -12.48 -0.04 7.51
N PRO A 391 -12.17 -1.16 8.18
CA PRO A 391 -13.01 -1.64 9.27
C PRO A 391 -13.08 -0.71 10.50
N ASN A 392 -12.45 0.47 10.42
CA ASN A 392 -12.13 1.31 11.57
C ASN A 392 -13.37 2.03 12.13
N HIS A 393 -14.23 2.54 11.25
CA HIS A 393 -15.42 3.29 11.64
C HIS A 393 -16.71 2.45 11.70
N ASP A 394 -16.88 1.41 10.86
CA ASP A 394 -18.21 0.80 10.64
C ASP A 394 -18.36 -0.66 11.12
N PHE A 395 -17.31 -1.26 11.72
CA PHE A 395 -17.34 -2.66 12.14
C PHE A 395 -16.86 -2.90 13.59
N GLY A 396 -17.35 -2.09 14.54
CA GLY A 396 -17.17 -2.36 15.98
C GLY A 396 -15.83 -1.90 16.53
N THR A 397 -15.52 -0.63 16.24
CA THR A 397 -14.43 0.26 16.69
C THR A 397 -13.35 -0.43 17.53
N TRP A 398 -12.25 -0.76 16.87
CA TRP A 398 -10.96 -0.96 17.53
C TRP A 398 -10.26 0.35 17.89
N LYS A 399 -10.85 1.50 17.56
CA LYS A 399 -10.41 2.82 17.99
C LYS A 399 -10.51 2.89 19.51
N THR A 400 -9.41 2.66 20.20
CA THR A 400 -9.36 2.69 21.65
C THR A 400 -7.91 2.86 22.12
N TRP A 401 -7.76 3.57 23.24
CA TRP A 401 -6.50 3.67 23.97
C TRP A 401 -6.26 2.48 24.90
N ASN A 402 -7.23 1.58 25.05
CA ASN A 402 -7.04 0.33 25.80
C ASN A 402 -6.25 -0.68 24.95
N LEU A 403 -5.00 -0.93 25.34
CA LEU A 403 -4.05 -1.73 24.56
C LEU A 403 -4.53 -3.17 24.30
N GLU A 404 -5.15 -3.82 25.29
CA GLU A 404 -5.63 -5.21 25.16
C GLU A 404 -6.82 -5.29 24.21
N ARG A 405 -7.76 -4.34 24.31
CA ARG A 405 -8.89 -4.26 23.39
C ARG A 405 -8.43 -3.93 21.97
N LEU A 406 -7.46 -3.02 21.82
CA LEU A 406 -6.84 -2.68 20.53
C LEU A 406 -6.21 -3.93 19.90
N HIS A 407 -5.35 -4.63 20.65
CA HIS A 407 -4.71 -5.88 20.22
C HIS A 407 -5.73 -6.94 19.81
N ALA A 408 -6.70 -7.24 20.69
CA ALA A 408 -7.71 -8.26 20.45
C ALA A 408 -8.53 -8.00 19.19
N LYS A 409 -8.87 -6.74 18.92
CA LYS A 409 -9.60 -6.36 17.71
C LYS A 409 -8.74 -6.42 16.46
N LEU A 410 -7.48 -6.00 16.53
CA LEU A 410 -6.55 -6.14 15.41
C LEU A 410 -6.39 -7.60 15.03
N LEU A 411 -6.18 -8.50 16.00
CA LEU A 411 -6.14 -9.94 15.77
C LEU A 411 -7.44 -10.49 15.15
N HIS A 412 -8.59 -10.03 15.65
CA HIS A 412 -9.90 -10.48 15.16
C HIS A 412 -10.05 -10.22 13.66
N TRP A 413 -9.70 -9.03 13.20
CA TRP A 413 -9.81 -8.63 11.79
C TRP A 413 -8.66 -9.13 10.94
N TRP A 414 -7.45 -9.21 11.50
CA TRP A 414 -6.29 -9.82 10.83
C TRP A 414 -6.58 -11.25 10.37
N GLY A 415 -7.23 -12.06 11.22
CA GLY A 415 -7.61 -13.43 10.84
C GLY A 415 -8.74 -13.53 9.80
N ARG A 416 -9.44 -12.43 9.49
CA ARG A 416 -10.65 -12.41 8.65
C ARG A 416 -10.47 -11.69 7.33
N LEU A 417 -9.65 -10.65 7.31
CA LEU A 417 -9.50 -9.76 6.15
C LEU A 417 -8.06 -9.83 5.64
N PRO A 418 -7.81 -10.38 4.44
CA PRO A 418 -6.49 -10.39 3.82
C PRO A 418 -6.19 -8.99 3.22
N GLN A 419 -6.09 -7.98 4.08
CA GLN A 419 -5.81 -6.60 3.70
C GLN A 419 -5.10 -5.86 4.84
N PRO A 420 -4.44 -4.72 4.55
CA PRO A 420 -3.84 -3.88 5.58
C PRO A 420 -4.90 -3.28 6.51
N LEU A 421 -4.52 -3.11 7.78
CA LEU A 421 -5.38 -2.61 8.84
C LEU A 421 -4.74 -1.36 9.44
N ILE A 422 -5.38 -0.19 9.31
CA ILE A 422 -4.86 1.08 9.81
C ILE A 422 -5.58 1.42 11.13
N PHE A 423 -4.81 1.58 12.20
CA PHE A 423 -5.26 2.19 13.43
C PHE A 423 -5.26 3.71 13.24
N ASP A 424 -6.34 4.22 12.65
CA ASP A 424 -6.61 5.65 12.58
C ASP A 424 -7.39 6.10 13.82
N THR A 425 -6.94 7.17 14.48
CA THR A 425 -7.43 7.63 15.78
C THR A 425 -8.47 8.75 15.71
N ASP A 426 -9.03 9.03 14.53
CA ASP A 426 -10.13 9.99 14.41
C ASP A 426 -11.30 9.62 15.35
N GLY A 427 -11.85 10.61 16.05
CA GLY A 427 -13.03 10.44 16.91
C GLY A 427 -12.79 9.82 18.30
N ILE A 428 -11.55 9.52 18.71
CA ILE A 428 -11.26 8.99 20.07
C ILE A 428 -10.40 9.91 20.95
N GLY A 429 -10.27 11.18 20.55
CA GLY A 429 -9.54 12.22 21.28
C GLY A 429 -8.01 12.05 21.27
N CYS A 430 -7.31 12.99 21.89
CA CYS A 430 -5.85 13.02 21.93
C CYS A 430 -5.35 12.94 23.40
N PRO A 431 -5.12 11.74 23.96
CA PRO A 431 -4.64 11.58 25.34
C PRO A 431 -3.16 12.00 25.46
N ASP A 432 -2.53 11.76 26.61
CA ASP A 432 -1.12 12.05 26.81
C ASP A 432 -0.18 11.25 25.86
N ASP A 433 1.04 11.75 25.70
CA ASP A 433 2.05 11.20 24.79
C ASP A 433 2.41 9.72 25.08
N GLU A 434 2.39 9.30 26.35
CA GLU A 434 2.70 7.91 26.72
C GLU A 434 1.59 6.95 26.30
N THR A 435 0.34 7.35 26.49
CA THR A 435 -0.83 6.60 26.01
C THR A 435 -0.79 6.43 24.50
N VAL A 436 -0.53 7.52 23.74
CA VAL A 436 -0.47 7.45 22.27
C VAL A 436 0.68 6.56 21.81
N ARG A 437 1.90 6.75 22.34
CA ARG A 437 3.07 5.92 22.00
C ARG A 437 2.76 4.44 22.18
N ARG A 438 2.23 4.06 23.36
CA ARG A 438 1.92 2.65 23.68
C ARG A 438 0.89 2.05 22.75
N ALA A 439 -0.16 2.80 22.41
CA ALA A 439 -1.18 2.34 21.48
C ALA A 439 -0.61 2.14 20.08
N CYS A 440 0.22 3.05 19.58
CA CYS A 440 0.84 2.95 18.26
C CYS A 440 1.79 1.74 18.15
N TRP A 441 2.64 1.53 19.17
CA TRP A 441 3.48 0.33 19.24
C TRP A 441 2.66 -0.96 19.31
N THR A 442 1.59 -0.95 20.11
CA THR A 442 0.65 -2.08 20.19
C THR A 442 0.01 -2.36 18.84
N ALA A 443 -0.42 -1.34 18.10
CA ALA A 443 -1.01 -1.52 16.78
C ALA A 443 -0.04 -2.19 15.80
N ILE A 444 1.19 -1.67 15.68
CA ILE A 444 2.22 -2.24 14.78
C ILE A 444 2.57 -3.68 15.18
N LEU A 445 2.79 -3.97 16.47
CA LEU A 445 3.10 -5.33 16.94
C LEU A 445 1.87 -6.23 17.08
N SER A 446 0.71 -5.77 16.62
CA SER A 446 -0.50 -6.57 16.39
C SER A 446 -0.78 -6.78 14.89
N GLY A 447 0.16 -6.37 14.02
CA GLY A 447 0.07 -6.47 12.57
C GLY A 447 -0.45 -5.19 11.88
N GLY A 448 -0.96 -4.21 12.62
CA GLY A 448 -1.54 -3.01 12.04
C GLY A 448 -0.54 -2.00 11.47
N HIS A 449 -1.09 -0.91 10.95
CA HIS A 449 -0.46 0.36 10.63
C HIS A 449 -1.03 1.45 11.54
N VAL A 450 -0.45 2.65 11.53
CA VAL A 450 -0.88 3.75 12.39
C VAL A 450 -1.09 5.02 11.56
N ASP A 451 -2.16 5.75 11.86
CA ASP A 451 -2.34 7.13 11.42
C ASP A 451 -2.92 7.95 12.57
N TYR A 452 -2.08 8.74 13.24
CA TYR A 452 -2.47 9.47 14.44
C TYR A 452 -3.09 10.82 14.07
N LEU A 453 -4.33 11.05 14.49
CA LEU A 453 -4.95 12.37 14.47
C LEU A 453 -4.40 13.19 15.64
N ASP A 454 -3.64 14.24 15.34
CA ASP A 454 -2.98 15.13 16.31
C ASP A 454 -3.59 16.54 16.26
N ASP A 455 -4.22 16.93 17.37
CA ASP A 455 -4.79 18.26 17.56
C ASP A 455 -3.72 19.36 17.69
N SER A 456 -2.49 19.00 18.08
CA SER A 456 -1.38 19.96 18.14
C SER A 456 -0.94 20.47 16.77
N LEU A 457 -1.26 19.75 15.68
CA LEU A 457 -1.02 20.19 14.31
C LEU A 457 -2.06 21.24 13.83
N GLN A 458 -3.11 21.49 14.61
CA GLN A 458 -4.22 22.36 14.22
C GLN A 458 -4.06 23.77 14.83
N PRO A 459 -3.67 24.79 14.05
CA PRO A 459 -3.61 26.15 14.53
C PRO A 459 -5.00 26.71 14.86
N GLY A 460 -5.00 27.74 15.69
CA GLY A 460 -6.21 28.49 16.08
C GLY A 460 -6.60 28.28 17.54
N PRO A 461 -7.57 29.06 18.03
CA PRO A 461 -7.93 29.10 19.45
C PRO A 461 -8.58 27.80 19.95
N GLU A 462 -9.17 27.00 19.05
CA GLU A 462 -9.88 25.77 19.38
C GLU A 462 -8.94 24.67 19.89
N HIS A 463 -7.83 24.44 19.18
CA HIS A 463 -6.88 23.36 19.48
C HIS A 463 -5.54 23.86 20.01
N GLN A 464 -5.27 25.16 19.89
CA GLN A 464 -4.03 25.81 20.35
C GLN A 464 -2.77 25.12 19.81
N GLY A 465 -2.86 24.57 18.58
CA GLY A 465 -1.76 23.94 17.87
C GLY A 465 -1.00 24.91 16.96
N ASP A 466 -0.11 24.34 16.17
CA ASP A 466 0.64 25.01 15.12
C ASP A 466 0.97 24.03 13.97
N PHE A 467 1.48 24.52 12.85
CA PHE A 467 1.78 23.71 11.66
C PHE A 467 2.90 22.67 11.85
N THR A 468 3.56 22.64 13.00
CA THR A 468 4.65 21.72 13.36
C THR A 468 4.31 20.82 14.55
N GLY A 469 3.15 21.00 15.17
CA GLY A 469 2.73 20.23 16.34
C GLY A 469 3.68 20.39 17.51
N SER A 470 4.21 21.59 17.75
CA SER A 470 5.32 21.81 18.69
C SER A 470 4.98 21.34 20.11
N ARG A 471 3.72 21.46 20.53
CA ARG A 471 3.19 20.98 21.81
C ARG A 471 3.41 19.48 22.04
N ARG A 472 3.44 18.67 20.99
CA ARG A 472 3.65 17.21 21.03
C ARG A 472 4.93 16.76 20.30
N ARG A 473 5.95 17.62 20.28
CA ARG A 473 7.25 17.32 19.63
C ARG A 473 7.87 16.02 20.16
N THR A 474 7.76 15.76 21.46
CA THR A 474 8.29 14.54 22.10
C THR A 474 7.59 13.29 21.59
N LEU A 475 6.24 13.27 21.58
CA LEU A 475 5.48 12.18 20.97
C LEU A 475 5.87 11.95 19.52
N ARG A 476 5.93 13.01 18.71
CA ARG A 476 6.26 12.87 17.28
C ARG A 476 7.65 12.28 17.06
N GLN A 477 8.63 12.66 17.88
CA GLN A 477 9.93 12.02 17.90
C GLN A 477 9.84 10.53 18.24
N GLN A 478 8.99 10.15 19.20
CA GLN A 478 8.79 8.75 19.61
C GLN A 478 8.02 7.92 18.56
N LEU A 479 7.07 8.51 17.83
CA LEU A 479 6.47 7.87 16.65
C LEU A 479 7.51 7.71 15.53
N GLY A 480 8.45 8.65 15.42
CA GLY A 480 9.63 8.49 14.57
C GLY A 480 10.52 7.31 14.95
N HIS A 481 10.70 7.05 16.24
CA HIS A 481 11.39 5.84 16.71
C HIS A 481 10.66 4.56 16.29
N LEU A 482 9.32 4.54 16.35
CA LEU A 482 8.51 3.43 15.85
C LEU A 482 8.67 3.23 14.34
N ALA A 483 8.64 4.31 13.55
CA ALA A 483 8.88 4.24 12.10
C ALA A 483 10.28 3.71 11.78
N GLY A 484 11.31 4.16 12.52
CA GLY A 484 12.67 3.64 12.42
C GLY A 484 12.77 2.15 12.74
N PHE A 485 12.15 1.70 13.82
CA PHE A 485 12.07 0.27 14.16
C PHE A 485 11.40 -0.54 13.05
N ALA A 486 10.27 -0.08 12.52
CA ALA A 486 9.53 -0.78 11.47
C ALA A 486 10.29 -0.86 10.14
N LYS A 487 11.23 0.04 9.90
CA LYS A 487 12.14 0.01 8.74
C LYS A 487 13.27 -1.02 8.89
N GLU A 488 13.75 -1.23 10.11
CA GLU A 488 14.85 -2.16 10.40
C GLU A 488 14.39 -3.60 10.64
N VAL A 489 13.17 -3.78 11.15
CA VAL A 489 12.61 -5.10 11.48
C VAL A 489 11.71 -5.58 10.33
N PRO A 490 11.89 -6.82 9.80
CA PRO A 490 11.13 -7.32 8.68
C PRO A 490 9.71 -7.79 9.07
N LEU A 491 8.92 -6.87 9.63
CA LEU A 491 7.58 -7.09 10.15
C LEU A 491 6.66 -7.73 9.10
N TRP A 492 6.82 -7.39 7.81
CA TRP A 492 6.03 -7.95 6.72
C TRP A 492 6.17 -9.47 6.54
N ARG A 493 7.25 -10.08 7.05
CA ARG A 493 7.47 -11.53 7.04
C ARG A 493 6.87 -12.24 8.25
N MET A 494 6.41 -11.48 9.23
CA MET A 494 5.91 -12.00 10.49
C MET A 494 4.38 -11.98 10.52
N ARG A 495 3.82 -12.67 11.50
CA ARG A 495 2.39 -12.64 11.83
C ARG A 495 2.24 -12.44 13.33
N PRO A 496 1.11 -11.90 13.82
CA PRO A 496 0.83 -11.88 15.25
C PRO A 496 0.79 -13.30 15.83
N ARG A 497 1.47 -13.52 16.96
CA ARG A 497 1.61 -14.82 17.65
C ARG A 497 1.42 -14.65 19.17
N PRO A 498 0.22 -14.26 19.64
CA PRO A 498 -0.03 -14.01 21.07
C PRO A 498 0.22 -15.25 21.94
N GLU A 499 0.08 -16.45 21.38
CA GLU A 499 0.31 -17.71 22.09
C GLU A 499 1.78 -17.97 22.45
N LEU A 500 2.73 -17.16 21.96
CA LEU A 500 4.13 -17.24 22.37
C LEU A 500 4.38 -16.60 23.74
N VAL A 501 3.42 -15.83 24.28
CA VAL A 501 3.55 -15.20 25.59
C VAL A 501 2.93 -16.12 26.65
N GLU A 502 3.77 -16.67 27.54
CA GLU A 502 3.30 -17.54 28.63
C GLU A 502 3.06 -16.76 29.93
N VAL A 503 3.91 -15.76 30.21
CA VAL A 503 3.81 -14.89 31.39
C VAL A 503 4.25 -13.47 31.03
N GLY A 504 3.57 -12.47 31.60
CA GLY A 504 3.81 -11.04 31.34
C GLY A 504 2.91 -10.50 30.24
N ARG A 505 2.90 -9.17 30.06
CA ARG A 505 2.12 -8.52 28.99
C ARG A 505 3.04 -8.13 27.84
N ALA A 506 2.86 -8.79 26.70
CA ALA A 506 3.57 -8.48 25.46
C ALA A 506 2.69 -8.72 24.23
N PHE A 507 2.91 -7.93 23.19
CA PHE A 507 2.31 -8.13 21.86
C PHE A 507 3.38 -8.60 20.91
N VAL A 508 3.20 -9.80 20.35
CA VAL A 508 4.28 -10.52 19.66
C VAL A 508 3.92 -10.76 18.21
N MET A 509 4.88 -10.49 17.33
CA MET A 509 4.88 -10.95 15.96
C MET A 509 6.07 -11.88 15.73
N ALA A 510 5.88 -12.97 14.97
CA ALA A 510 6.96 -13.85 14.63
C ALA A 510 6.82 -14.53 13.27
N SER A 511 7.97 -14.99 12.75
CA SER A 511 8.13 -15.89 11.61
C SER A 511 8.87 -17.16 12.08
N GLY A 512 9.30 -18.03 11.16
CA GLY A 512 10.00 -19.27 11.50
C GLY A 512 11.40 -19.08 12.14
N GLY A 513 11.98 -17.89 12.06
CA GLY A 513 13.32 -17.61 12.59
C GLY A 513 13.49 -16.24 13.23
N GLU A 514 12.45 -15.40 13.22
CA GLU A 514 12.52 -14.04 13.75
C GLU A 514 11.30 -13.77 14.63
N LEU A 515 11.49 -12.96 15.67
CA LEU A 515 10.44 -12.57 16.61
C LEU A 515 10.63 -11.10 17.00
N ALA A 516 9.55 -10.34 16.97
CA ALA A 516 9.47 -8.99 17.51
C ALA A 516 8.38 -8.96 18.60
N ALA A 517 8.66 -8.32 19.74
CA ALA A 517 7.68 -8.17 20.81
C ALA A 517 7.66 -6.75 21.35
N TYR A 518 6.49 -6.26 21.76
CA TYR A 518 6.35 -4.99 22.49
C TYR A 518 5.79 -5.26 23.88
N LEU A 519 6.50 -4.79 24.91
CA LEU A 519 6.14 -4.89 26.32
C LEU A 519 5.70 -3.49 26.79
N PRO A 520 4.39 -3.17 26.82
CA PRO A 520 3.93 -1.82 27.14
C PRO A 520 4.23 -1.38 28.58
N ASP A 521 4.41 -2.31 29.51
CA ASP A 521 4.72 -2.02 30.92
C ASP A 521 6.19 -2.31 31.28
N GLY A 522 6.96 -2.86 30.33
CA GLY A 522 8.22 -3.52 30.62
C GLY A 522 8.00 -4.76 31.49
N GLY A 523 8.90 -4.99 32.45
CA GLY A 523 8.85 -6.17 33.31
C GLY A 523 9.29 -7.45 32.62
N ASP A 524 9.39 -8.53 33.39
CA ASP A 524 9.82 -9.82 32.86
C ASP A 524 8.71 -10.44 31.98
N VAL A 525 9.12 -11.00 30.83
CA VAL A 525 8.25 -11.78 29.95
C VAL A 525 8.80 -13.19 29.79
N PHE A 526 7.92 -14.18 29.71
CA PHE A 526 8.28 -15.56 29.41
C PHE A 526 7.76 -15.88 28.03
N LEU A 527 8.69 -16.08 27.09
CA LEU A 527 8.36 -16.38 25.70
C LEU A 527 8.61 -17.86 25.40
N ASN A 528 7.63 -18.53 24.80
CA ASN A 528 7.78 -19.87 24.28
C ASN A 528 8.59 -19.84 22.99
N LEU A 529 9.87 -20.23 23.07
CA LEU A 529 10.78 -20.27 21.93
C LEU A 529 11.00 -21.71 21.40
N ALA A 530 10.12 -22.66 21.72
CA ALA A 530 10.29 -24.06 21.34
C ALA A 530 10.37 -24.28 19.82
N GLY A 531 9.64 -23.47 19.04
CA GLY A 531 9.65 -23.52 17.58
C GLY A 531 10.90 -22.92 16.91
N PHE A 532 11.74 -22.20 17.66
CA PHE A 532 12.93 -21.51 17.15
C PHE A 532 14.19 -22.35 17.37
N LYS A 533 15.05 -22.43 16.35
CA LYS A 533 16.28 -23.25 16.37
C LYS A 533 17.51 -22.36 16.44
N GLY A 534 18.52 -22.81 17.20
CA GLY A 534 19.77 -22.07 17.40
C GLY A 534 19.61 -20.93 18.40
N SER A 535 20.45 -19.91 18.26
CA SER A 535 20.47 -18.76 19.17
C SER A 535 20.32 -17.42 18.47
N SER A 536 19.77 -16.48 19.23
CA SER A 536 19.67 -15.07 18.86
C SER A 536 20.44 -14.20 19.84
N VAL A 537 20.98 -13.09 19.36
CA VAL A 537 21.34 -11.95 20.23
C VAL A 537 20.04 -11.31 20.70
N ILE A 538 19.93 -11.01 22.00
CA ILE A 538 18.78 -10.26 22.51
C ILE A 538 19.00 -8.79 22.17
N ARG A 539 18.08 -8.20 21.39
CA ARG A 539 18.11 -6.79 21.01
C ARG A 539 16.88 -6.10 21.59
N TRP A 540 17.09 -5.30 22.63
CA TRP A 540 16.08 -4.40 23.16
C TRP A 540 16.10 -3.07 22.42
N PHE A 541 14.95 -2.48 22.18
CA PHE A 541 14.78 -1.15 21.63
C PHE A 541 13.97 -0.33 22.63
N ASP A 542 14.46 0.86 22.97
CA ASP A 542 13.76 1.79 23.83
C ASP A 542 12.87 2.73 22.99
N PRO A 543 11.53 2.59 23.03
CA PRO A 543 10.59 3.44 22.30
C PRO A 543 10.74 4.93 22.59
N ARG A 544 11.23 5.27 23.78
CA ARG A 544 11.32 6.66 24.26
C ARG A 544 12.54 7.38 23.72
N SER A 545 13.66 6.67 23.57
CA SER A 545 14.95 7.23 23.15
C SER A 545 15.41 6.81 21.75
N GLY A 546 14.76 5.80 21.15
CA GLY A 546 15.09 5.29 19.82
C GLY A 546 16.36 4.45 19.77
N LYS A 547 16.89 4.02 20.93
CA LYS A 547 18.17 3.31 21.04
C LYS A 547 18.00 1.81 21.11
N TRP A 548 18.84 1.11 20.35
CA TRP A 548 19.05 -0.34 20.47
C TRP A 548 20.06 -0.67 21.57
N ILE A 549 19.74 -1.67 22.39
CA ILE A 549 20.61 -2.24 23.41
C ILE A 549 20.74 -3.74 23.12
N LYS A 550 21.98 -4.21 22.96
CA LYS A 550 22.27 -5.64 22.78
C LYS A 550 22.65 -6.23 24.12
N GLU A 551 22.00 -7.31 24.54
CA GLU A 551 22.19 -7.86 25.88
C GLU A 551 22.26 -9.39 25.86
N GLY A 552 23.46 -9.94 25.73
CA GLY A 552 23.66 -11.39 25.79
C GLY A 552 22.99 -12.15 24.63
N ARG A 553 22.69 -13.43 24.87
CA ARG A 553 22.11 -14.36 23.89
C ARG A 553 20.98 -15.16 24.51
N VAL A 554 20.05 -15.59 23.67
CA VAL A 554 18.98 -16.50 24.03
C VAL A 554 18.96 -17.70 23.08
N GLU A 555 18.88 -18.89 23.65
CA GLU A 555 18.70 -20.14 22.91
C GLU A 555 17.22 -20.40 22.66
N GLY A 556 16.88 -20.87 21.47
CA GLY A 556 15.56 -21.43 21.17
C GLY A 556 15.32 -22.76 21.88
N GLY A 557 14.27 -23.47 21.49
CA GLY A 557 13.98 -24.83 21.96
C GLY A 557 13.26 -24.94 23.31
N GLY A 558 12.75 -23.84 23.87
CA GLY A 558 11.88 -23.88 25.04
C GLY A 558 11.49 -22.49 25.55
N THR A 559 10.77 -22.43 26.66
CA THR A 559 10.42 -21.16 27.31
C THR A 559 11.65 -20.44 27.84
N ARG A 560 11.73 -19.13 27.61
CA ARG A 560 12.82 -18.28 28.12
C ARG A 560 12.25 -17.05 28.81
N ARG A 561 12.79 -16.75 29.98
CA ARG A 561 12.58 -15.47 30.67
C ARG A 561 13.46 -14.41 30.03
N LEU A 562 12.85 -13.30 29.62
CA LEU A 562 13.52 -12.14 29.05
C LEU A 562 13.16 -10.92 29.88
N ARG A 563 14.19 -10.19 30.29
CA ARG A 563 14.07 -8.99 31.13
C ARG A 563 14.53 -7.78 30.34
N PRO A 564 13.70 -6.73 30.21
CA PRO A 564 14.14 -5.49 29.59
C PRO A 564 15.16 -4.75 30.48
N PRO A 565 16.03 -3.90 29.90
CA PRO A 565 17.13 -3.25 30.64
C PRO A 565 16.70 -2.25 31.73
N GLY A 566 15.43 -1.85 31.77
CA GLY A 566 14.95 -0.85 32.72
C GLY A 566 13.43 -0.73 32.79
N ARG A 567 12.96 0.31 33.49
CA ARG A 567 11.52 0.61 33.65
C ARG A 567 10.90 1.15 32.36
N GLY A 568 9.56 1.14 32.31
CA GLY A 568 8.77 1.64 31.19
C GLY A 568 8.67 0.65 30.03
N ASP A 569 8.16 1.12 28.90
CA ASP A 569 7.91 0.27 27.74
C ASP A 569 9.20 -0.09 26.97
N TRP A 570 9.23 -1.28 26.40
CA TRP A 570 10.35 -1.81 25.63
C TRP A 570 9.88 -2.63 24.43
N ALA A 571 10.62 -2.57 23.34
CA ALA A 571 10.48 -3.51 22.24
C ALA A 571 11.66 -4.47 22.20
N LEU A 572 11.42 -5.71 21.76
CA LEU A 572 12.40 -6.77 21.63
C LEU A 572 12.45 -7.21 20.17
N TYR A 573 13.66 -7.50 19.69
CA TYR A 573 13.87 -8.21 18.43
C TYR A 573 14.84 -9.37 18.61
N LEU A 574 14.45 -10.54 18.11
CA LEU A 574 15.25 -11.76 18.06
C LEU A 574 15.31 -12.26 16.62
N ALA A 575 16.52 -12.60 16.16
CA ALA A 575 16.78 -13.23 14.88
C ALA A 575 17.67 -14.46 15.13
N PHE A 576 17.07 -15.64 15.06
CA PHE A 576 17.72 -16.91 15.33
C PHE A 576 18.58 -17.34 14.15
N LEU A 577 19.88 -17.48 14.40
CA LEU A 577 20.82 -17.96 13.39
C LEU A 577 20.70 -19.49 13.29
N PRO A 578 20.70 -20.06 12.07
CA PRO A 578 20.74 -21.51 11.91
C PRO A 578 22.01 -22.06 12.57
N VAL A 579 21.87 -23.19 13.26
CA VAL A 579 22.99 -23.90 13.88
C VAL A 579 23.94 -24.35 12.78
N THR A 580 25.10 -23.69 12.67
CA THR A 580 26.19 -24.22 11.85
C THR A 580 26.65 -25.51 12.52
N PRO A 581 26.55 -26.68 11.87
CA PRO A 581 27.14 -27.88 12.45
C PRO A 581 28.65 -27.64 12.54
N MET A 582 29.22 -27.69 13.74
CA MET A 582 30.68 -27.79 13.88
C MET A 582 31.10 -29.00 13.06
N ARG A 583 31.99 -28.79 12.08
CA ARG A 583 32.72 -29.89 11.44
C ARG A 583 33.46 -30.58 12.58
N GLY A 584 32.97 -31.75 12.99
CA GLY A 584 33.68 -32.60 13.92
C GLY A 584 35.10 -32.79 13.38
N ALA A 585 36.08 -32.54 14.22
CA ALA A 585 37.44 -32.95 13.98
C ALA A 585 37.40 -34.46 13.69
N ALA A 586 37.60 -34.82 12.42
CA ALA A 586 37.94 -36.17 12.06
C ALA A 586 39.30 -36.42 12.72
N GLY A 587 39.32 -37.29 13.73
CA GLY A 587 40.54 -37.82 14.29
C GLY A 587 41.37 -38.42 13.17
N ALA A 588 42.63 -37.99 13.10
CA ALA A 588 43.71 -38.70 12.43
C ALA A 588 44.37 -39.64 13.44
#